data_AF-A0A8J6NF16-F1
#
_entry.id   AF-A0A8J6NF16-F1
#
_cell.length_a   1.000
_cell.length_b   1.000
_cell.length_c   1.000
_cell.angle_alpha   90.00
_cell.angle_beta   90.00
_cell.angle_gamma   90.00
#
_symmetry.space_group_name_H-M   'P 1'
#
loop_
_entity.id
_entity.type
_entity.pdbx_description
1 polymer ?
#
loop_
_entity_poly.entity_id
_entity_poly.type
_entity_poly.pdbx_seq_one_letter_code
_entity_poly.pdbx_strand_id
1 'polypeptide(L)'
;MDGARKFFIRICAVLFYLAAFIGIQVGLHHYFATPSSPQNHIFYNDEIIPVYFPVLLKTNDNSGSNDGLLVRSLSMTDYGASGSNQLQEEWNIYQDNGEGRLANSSLVTFAVESLSSARRKITLSLGEENKRRFSIYIYEVENNRIYPREYILQSYMGDNFSPIPFTMGLTFLIVLLGEKFVVKRLKTARSTSTGLE
;
A
#
# COMPACT_ATOMS: atom_id res chain seq x y z
N MET A 1 17.38 17.59 49.58
CA MET A 1 16.64 18.09 48.40
C MET A 1 17.27 17.71 47.05
N ASP A 2 18.58 17.51 46.95
CA ASP A 2 19.24 17.23 45.65
C ASP A 2 19.00 15.83 45.06
N GLY A 3 18.75 14.82 45.90
CA GLY A 3 18.48 13.45 45.43
C GLY A 3 17.16 13.33 44.66
N ALA A 4 16.08 13.89 45.21
CA ALA A 4 14.75 13.89 44.59
C ALA A 4 14.74 14.67 43.26
N ARG A 5 15.44 15.80 43.18
CA ARG A 5 15.58 16.60 41.96
C ARG A 5 16.35 15.85 40.87
N LYS A 6 17.46 15.18 41.21
CA LYS A 6 18.23 14.35 40.26
C LYS A 6 17.41 13.15 39.75
N PHE A 7 16.63 12.53 40.64
CA PHE A 7 15.74 11.42 40.27
C PHE A 7 14.63 11.87 39.31
N PHE A 8 13.97 12.99 39.61
CA PHE A 8 12.94 13.57 38.75
C PHE A 8 13.46 13.90 37.34
N ILE A 9 14.64 14.54 37.25
CA ILE A 9 15.27 14.86 35.95
C ILE A 9 15.57 13.61 35.13
N ARG A 10 16.05 12.53 35.78
CA ARG A 10 16.30 11.25 35.11
C ARG A 10 15.02 10.63 34.56
N ILE A 11 13.93 10.67 35.33
CA ILE A 11 12.62 10.17 34.88
C ILE A 11 12.13 10.97 33.67
N CYS A 12 12.17 12.31 33.73
CA CYS A 12 11.77 13.16 32.61
C CYS A 12 12.61 12.87 31.35
N ALA A 13 13.91 12.66 31.50
CA ALA A 13 14.78 12.30 30.38
C ALA A 13 14.40 10.94 29.78
N VAL A 14 14.18 9.92 30.61
CA VAL A 14 13.75 8.59 30.15
C VAL A 14 12.41 8.64 29.41
N LEU A 15 11.43 9.38 29.95
CA LEU A 15 10.13 9.55 29.31
C LEU A 15 10.23 10.29 27.97
N PHE A 16 11.07 11.31 27.89
CA PHE A 16 11.33 12.03 26.65
C PHE A 16 11.97 11.12 25.60
N TYR A 17 12.96 10.29 25.97
CA TYR A 17 13.57 9.33 25.06
C TYR A 17 12.58 8.28 24.57
N LEU A 18 11.74 7.76 25.46
CA LEU A 18 10.71 6.79 25.10
C LEU A 18 9.69 7.41 24.12
N ALA A 19 9.25 8.64 24.38
CA ALA A 19 8.33 9.35 23.50
C ALA A 19 8.95 9.64 22.13
N ALA A 20 10.22 10.06 22.07
CA ALA A 20 10.93 10.28 20.82
C ALA A 20 11.09 8.98 20.02
N PHE A 21 11.47 7.88 20.67
CA PHE A 21 11.60 6.57 20.04
C PHE A 21 10.28 6.08 19.45
N ILE A 22 9.19 6.14 20.23
CA ILE A 22 7.85 5.74 19.76
C ILE A 22 7.40 6.63 18.60
N GLY A 23 7.59 7.95 18.70
CA GLY A 23 7.22 8.90 17.66
C GLY A 23 7.94 8.63 16.34
N ILE A 24 9.26 8.42 16.40
CA ILE A 24 10.06 8.04 15.22
C ILE A 24 9.57 6.71 14.65
N GLN A 25 9.29 5.73 15.51
CA GLN A 25 8.87 4.42 15.06
C GLN A 25 7.53 4.46 14.32
N VAL A 26 6.55 5.16 14.87
CA VAL A 26 5.24 5.35 14.23
C VAL A 26 5.39 6.10 12.91
N GLY A 27 6.20 7.17 12.90
CA GLY A 27 6.45 7.96 11.68
C GLY A 27 7.11 7.15 10.56
N LEU A 28 8.18 6.40 10.87
CA LEU A 28 8.85 5.53 9.90
C LEU A 28 7.94 4.40 9.44
N HIS A 29 7.20 3.76 10.35
CA HIS A 29 6.25 2.73 9.98
C HIS A 29 5.20 3.27 9.00
N HIS A 30 4.67 4.47 9.24
CA HIS A 30 3.69 5.06 8.34
C HIS A 30 4.29 5.42 6.97
N TYR A 31 5.48 6.03 6.95
CA TYR A 31 6.19 6.40 5.73
C TYR A 31 6.60 5.19 4.87
N PHE A 32 6.95 4.07 5.50
CA PHE A 32 7.31 2.85 4.77
C PHE A 32 6.12 1.94 4.45
N ALA A 33 4.99 2.12 5.15
CA ALA A 33 3.72 1.50 4.81
C ALA A 33 3.03 2.21 3.64
N THR A 34 3.34 3.48 3.37
CA THR A 34 2.83 4.14 2.16
C THR A 34 3.34 3.43 0.90
N PRO A 35 2.46 3.22 -0.11
CA PRO A 35 2.84 2.58 -1.35
C PRO A 35 4.05 3.27 -1.98
N SER A 36 5.04 2.49 -2.42
CA SER A 36 6.08 3.07 -3.27
C SER A 36 5.45 3.54 -4.59
N SER A 37 6.15 4.43 -5.29
CA SER A 37 5.86 4.70 -6.70
C SER A 37 5.73 3.36 -7.46
N PRO A 38 4.82 3.26 -8.46
CA PRO A 38 4.71 2.10 -9.31
C PRO A 38 6.08 1.64 -9.81
N GLN A 39 6.42 0.38 -9.57
CA GLN A 39 7.66 -0.21 -10.11
C GLN A 39 7.57 -0.39 -11.62
N ASN A 40 6.37 -0.71 -12.11
CA ASN A 40 6.07 -0.80 -13.52
C ASN A 40 4.65 -0.30 -13.76
N HIS A 41 4.45 0.45 -14.84
CA HIS A 41 3.16 0.96 -15.26
C HIS A 41 3.07 0.83 -16.77
N ILE A 42 2.15 -0.02 -17.22
CA ILE A 42 1.87 -0.24 -18.64
C ILE A 42 0.47 0.31 -18.91
N PHE A 43 0.38 1.16 -19.92
CA PHE A 43 -0.90 1.60 -20.49
C PHE A 43 -1.16 0.79 -21.75
N TYR A 44 -2.30 0.12 -21.81
CA TYR A 44 -2.76 -0.63 -22.96
C TYR A 44 -3.61 0.25 -23.86
N ASN A 45 -3.47 0.05 -25.16
CA ASN A 45 -4.21 0.72 -26.22
C ASN A 45 -4.39 -0.25 -27.39
N ASP A 46 -4.90 0.24 -28.53
CA ASP A 46 -5.17 -0.62 -29.69
C ASP A 46 -3.89 -1.24 -30.30
N GLU A 47 -2.70 -0.69 -30.03
CA GLU A 47 -1.41 -1.18 -30.52
C GLU A 47 -0.73 -2.14 -29.53
N ILE A 48 -0.97 -1.94 -28.23
CA ILE A 48 -0.37 -2.71 -27.14
C ILE A 48 -1.51 -3.36 -26.36
N ILE A 49 -1.83 -4.60 -26.74
CA ILE A 49 -2.87 -5.41 -26.11
C ILE A 49 -2.17 -6.61 -25.44
N PRO A 50 -2.52 -6.96 -24.19
CA PRO A 50 -1.92 -8.12 -23.54
C PRO A 50 -2.32 -9.41 -24.29
N VAL A 51 -1.57 -10.50 -24.11
CA VAL A 51 -1.97 -11.82 -24.65
C VAL A 51 -2.95 -12.51 -23.71
N TYR A 52 -2.77 -12.28 -22.40
CA TYR A 52 -3.61 -12.81 -21.34
C TYR A 52 -3.90 -11.71 -20.33
N PHE A 53 -5.12 -11.64 -19.83
CA PHE A 53 -5.54 -10.61 -18.89
C PHE A 53 -6.46 -11.18 -17.81
N PRO A 54 -6.21 -10.90 -16.51
CA PRO A 54 -7.05 -11.38 -15.43
C PRO A 54 -8.34 -10.56 -15.32
N VAL A 55 -9.46 -11.26 -15.17
CA VAL A 55 -10.80 -10.69 -15.18
C VAL A 55 -11.60 -11.27 -14.02
N LEU A 56 -12.41 -10.41 -13.40
CA LEU A 56 -13.36 -10.76 -12.36
C LEU A 56 -14.66 -11.31 -12.97
N LEU A 57 -15.00 -12.54 -12.60
CA LEU A 57 -16.18 -13.27 -13.05
C LEU A 57 -17.07 -13.62 -11.86
N LYS A 58 -18.38 -13.65 -12.10
CA LYS A 58 -19.42 -14.17 -11.23
C LYS A 58 -19.63 -15.66 -11.52
N THR A 59 -19.73 -16.45 -10.47
CA THR A 59 -20.07 -17.87 -10.53
C THR A 59 -21.56 -18.04 -10.26
N ASN A 60 -22.17 -18.99 -10.96
CA ASN A 60 -23.54 -19.42 -10.67
C ASN A 60 -23.52 -20.47 -9.57
N ASP A 61 -23.01 -20.12 -8.39
CA ASP A 61 -23.10 -21.01 -7.24
C ASP A 61 -24.53 -20.94 -6.69
N ASN A 62 -25.32 -21.98 -6.97
CA ASN A 62 -26.71 -22.15 -6.50
C ASN A 62 -26.85 -22.32 -4.97
N SER A 63 -25.81 -22.00 -4.19
CA SER A 63 -25.79 -22.11 -2.73
C SER A 63 -25.88 -20.74 -2.05
N GLY A 64 -27.09 -20.17 -1.99
CA GLY A 64 -27.50 -19.24 -0.94
C GLY A 64 -26.74 -17.92 -0.78
N SER A 65 -27.41 -16.84 -1.16
CA SER A 65 -27.27 -15.42 -0.75
C SER A 65 -26.05 -14.59 -1.17
N ASN A 66 -24.91 -15.15 -1.56
CA ASN A 66 -23.78 -14.36 -2.07
C ASN A 66 -23.33 -14.91 -3.43
N ASP A 67 -23.32 -14.06 -4.45
CA ASP A 67 -22.71 -14.38 -5.74
C ASP A 67 -21.25 -14.80 -5.51
N GLY A 68 -20.90 -16.03 -5.92
CA GLY A 68 -19.52 -16.45 -5.88
C GLY A 68 -18.72 -15.64 -6.90
N LEU A 69 -17.53 -15.18 -6.53
CA LEU A 69 -16.64 -14.40 -7.40
C LEU A 69 -15.35 -15.16 -7.59
N LEU A 70 -14.86 -15.19 -8.82
CA LEU A 70 -13.56 -15.76 -9.17
C LEU A 70 -12.79 -14.83 -10.10
N VAL A 71 -11.48 -14.98 -10.10
CA VAL A 71 -10.60 -14.35 -11.09
C VAL A 71 -10.15 -15.42 -12.08
N ARG A 72 -10.32 -15.16 -13.37
CA ARG A 72 -9.80 -16.01 -14.45
C ARG A 72 -8.97 -15.17 -15.41
N SER A 73 -7.86 -15.74 -15.87
CA SER A 73 -7.09 -15.16 -16.97
C SER A 73 -7.76 -15.53 -18.29
N LEU A 74 -8.16 -14.51 -19.06
CA LEU A 74 -8.74 -14.65 -20.39
C LEU A 74 -7.68 -14.32 -21.44
N SER A 75 -7.71 -15.02 -22.57
CA SER A 75 -6.80 -14.74 -23.68
C SER A 75 -7.32 -13.60 -24.56
N MET A 76 -6.42 -12.97 -25.32
CA MET A 76 -6.78 -11.87 -26.24
C MET A 76 -7.87 -12.26 -27.23
N THR A 77 -7.94 -13.52 -27.65
CA THR A 77 -9.00 -14.01 -28.54
C THR A 77 -10.36 -14.07 -27.86
N ASP A 78 -10.40 -14.23 -26.54
CA ASP A 78 -11.64 -14.36 -25.77
C ASP A 78 -12.22 -12.98 -25.42
N TYR A 79 -11.36 -12.02 -25.05
CA TYR A 79 -11.80 -10.69 -24.63
C TYR A 79 -11.74 -9.62 -25.73
N GLY A 80 -10.88 -9.81 -26.73
CA GLY A 80 -10.64 -8.89 -27.84
C GLY A 80 -11.50 -9.18 -29.08
N ALA A 81 -12.49 -10.07 -28.98
CA ALA A 81 -13.33 -10.49 -30.09
C ALA A 81 -14.25 -9.36 -30.60
N SER A 82 -13.69 -8.45 -31.37
CA SER A 82 -14.42 -7.70 -32.39
C SER A 82 -14.77 -8.66 -33.53
N GLY A 83 -15.87 -9.42 -33.36
CA GLY A 83 -16.56 -10.05 -34.50
C GLY A 83 -16.56 -11.57 -34.62
N SER A 84 -16.12 -12.35 -33.62
CA SER A 84 -16.32 -13.81 -33.63
C SER A 84 -17.46 -14.21 -32.70
N ASN A 85 -18.57 -14.69 -33.29
CA ASN A 85 -19.72 -15.23 -32.58
C ASN A 85 -19.44 -16.57 -31.88
N GLN A 86 -18.19 -17.06 -31.88
CA GLN A 86 -17.85 -18.41 -31.42
C GLN A 86 -17.55 -18.51 -29.92
N LEU A 87 -17.31 -17.39 -29.24
CA LEU A 87 -16.97 -17.39 -27.80
C LEU A 87 -17.69 -16.27 -27.02
N GLN A 88 -18.91 -15.93 -27.43
CA GLN A 88 -19.89 -15.39 -26.47
C GLN A 88 -20.41 -16.52 -25.56
N GLU A 89 -19.52 -17.39 -25.07
CA GLU A 89 -19.79 -17.97 -23.77
C GLU A 89 -19.98 -16.77 -22.86
N GLU A 90 -21.15 -16.70 -22.23
CA GLU A 90 -21.60 -15.64 -21.35
C GLU A 90 -20.68 -15.69 -20.11
N TRP A 91 -19.43 -15.23 -20.27
CA TRP A 91 -18.54 -14.92 -19.19
C TRP A 91 -19.35 -13.99 -18.32
N ASN A 92 -19.82 -14.48 -17.19
CA ASN A 92 -20.69 -13.74 -16.31
C ASN A 92 -19.82 -12.67 -15.63
N ILE A 93 -19.38 -11.67 -16.38
CA ILE A 93 -18.42 -10.67 -15.93
C ILE A 93 -19.10 -9.89 -14.81
N TYR A 94 -18.44 -9.81 -13.67
CA TYR A 94 -18.98 -9.08 -12.55
C TYR A 94 -18.98 -7.57 -12.82
N GLN A 95 -20.13 -6.92 -12.68
CA GLN A 95 -20.33 -5.51 -13.07
C GLN A 95 -21.09 -4.68 -12.02
N ASP A 96 -21.42 -5.27 -10.87
CA ASP A 96 -22.10 -4.54 -9.81
C ASP A 96 -21.16 -3.53 -9.17
N ASN A 97 -21.65 -2.30 -9.02
CA ASN A 97 -20.85 -1.19 -8.49
C ASN A 97 -20.48 -1.45 -7.02
N GLY A 98 -19.25 -1.08 -6.67
CA GLY A 98 -18.77 -1.13 -5.30
C GLY A 98 -17.38 -1.71 -5.18
N GLU A 99 -16.95 -1.87 -3.93
CA GLU A 99 -15.65 -2.43 -3.59
C GLU A 99 -15.83 -3.72 -2.80
N GLY A 100 -14.94 -4.68 -3.02
CA GLY A 100 -15.03 -5.97 -2.37
C GLY A 100 -13.73 -6.76 -2.36
N ARG A 101 -13.83 -7.94 -1.76
CA ARG A 101 -12.76 -8.93 -1.68
C ARG A 101 -13.32 -10.29 -2.06
N LEU A 102 -12.51 -11.15 -2.67
CA LEU A 102 -12.95 -12.52 -2.92
C LEU A 102 -13.11 -13.27 -1.60
N ALA A 103 -14.22 -14.01 -1.45
CA ALA A 103 -14.48 -14.79 -0.25
C ALA A 103 -13.37 -15.81 0.06
N ASN A 104 -12.78 -16.38 -1.01
CA ASN A 104 -11.76 -17.42 -0.91
C ASN A 104 -10.33 -16.88 -0.87
N SER A 105 -10.12 -15.56 -0.97
CA SER A 105 -8.79 -14.95 -0.91
C SER A 105 -8.83 -13.50 -0.44
N SER A 106 -8.21 -13.24 0.71
CA SER A 106 -8.00 -11.88 1.23
C SER A 106 -6.97 -11.07 0.43
N LEU A 107 -6.26 -11.73 -0.49
CA LEU A 107 -5.24 -11.11 -1.35
C LEU A 107 -5.82 -10.56 -2.64
N VAL A 108 -7.05 -10.91 -2.97
CA VAL A 108 -7.73 -10.41 -4.16
C VAL A 108 -8.81 -9.42 -3.75
N THR A 109 -8.60 -8.16 -4.12
CA THR A 109 -9.58 -7.09 -3.94
C THR A 109 -9.99 -6.53 -5.28
N PHE A 110 -11.21 -6.00 -5.34
CA PHE A 110 -11.73 -5.38 -6.54
C PHE A 110 -12.51 -4.12 -6.21
N ALA A 111 -12.53 -3.21 -7.17
CA ALA A 111 -13.40 -2.03 -7.19
C ALA A 111 -14.04 -1.92 -8.56
N VAL A 112 -15.36 -1.72 -8.59
CA VAL A 112 -16.17 -1.54 -9.79
C VAL A 112 -16.81 -0.17 -9.74
N GLU A 113 -16.46 0.66 -10.71
CA GLU A 113 -16.92 2.04 -10.84
C GLU A 113 -17.76 2.20 -12.11
N SER A 114 -18.86 2.94 -12.02
CA SER A 114 -19.68 3.27 -13.18
C SER A 114 -19.10 4.46 -13.93
N LEU A 115 -18.70 4.26 -15.19
CA LEU A 115 -18.28 5.33 -16.10
C LEU A 115 -19.47 5.93 -16.86
N SER A 116 -20.43 5.09 -17.26
CA SER A 116 -21.67 5.50 -17.94
C SER A 116 -22.80 4.51 -17.62
N SER A 117 -23.98 4.63 -18.23
CA SER A 117 -25.05 3.62 -18.04
C SER A 117 -24.63 2.21 -18.47
N ALA A 118 -23.83 2.09 -19.53
CA ALA A 118 -23.43 0.83 -20.15
C ALA A 118 -21.96 0.44 -19.93
N ARG A 119 -21.13 1.34 -19.36
CA ARG A 119 -19.69 1.13 -19.19
C ARG A 119 -19.28 1.16 -17.72
N ARG A 120 -18.50 0.16 -17.33
CA ARG A 120 -17.93 0.01 -15.99
C ARG A 120 -16.40 0.01 -16.08
N LYS A 121 -15.73 0.55 -15.08
CA LYS A 121 -14.30 0.42 -14.85
C LYS A 121 -14.10 -0.56 -13.71
N ILE A 122 -13.24 -1.55 -13.91
CA ILE A 122 -12.91 -2.55 -12.91
C ILE A 122 -11.42 -2.44 -12.60
N THR A 123 -11.13 -2.27 -11.32
CA THR A 123 -9.79 -2.33 -10.77
C THR A 123 -9.67 -3.63 -9.99
N LEU A 124 -8.81 -4.52 -10.45
CA LEU A 124 -8.54 -5.82 -9.83
C LEU A 124 -7.13 -5.84 -9.26
N SER A 125 -7.02 -5.98 -7.95
CA SER A 125 -5.73 -6.02 -7.24
C SER A 125 -5.43 -7.43 -6.77
N LEU A 126 -4.31 -7.99 -7.25
CA LEU A 126 -3.81 -9.31 -6.88
C LEU A 126 -2.57 -9.15 -6.00
N GLY A 127 -2.70 -9.40 -4.70
CA GLY A 127 -1.62 -9.36 -3.72
C GLY A 127 -0.87 -10.69 -3.59
N GLU A 128 0.40 -10.62 -3.19
CA GLU A 128 1.16 -11.78 -2.67
C GLU A 128 0.86 -12.00 -1.17
N GLU A 129 1.10 -13.21 -0.65
CA GLU A 129 0.83 -13.58 0.75
C GLU A 129 1.42 -12.61 1.79
N ASN A 130 2.62 -12.07 1.51
CA ASN A 130 3.30 -11.11 2.39
C ASN A 130 2.87 -9.66 2.17
N LYS A 131 1.89 -9.42 1.28
CA LYS A 131 1.41 -8.10 0.82
C LYS A 131 2.52 -7.15 0.37
N ARG A 132 3.65 -7.71 -0.05
CA ARG A 132 4.82 -6.94 -0.53
C ARG A 132 4.67 -6.50 -1.96
N ARG A 133 3.78 -7.14 -2.71
CA ARG A 133 3.60 -6.88 -4.12
C ARG A 133 2.13 -7.00 -4.47
N PHE A 134 1.64 -6.02 -5.19
CA PHE A 134 0.31 -6.00 -5.77
C PHE A 134 0.44 -5.82 -7.28
N SER A 135 -0.20 -6.73 -8.01
CA SER A 135 -0.44 -6.58 -9.44
C SER A 135 -1.85 -6.03 -9.61
N ILE A 136 -1.95 -4.78 -10.04
CA ILE A 136 -3.20 -4.06 -10.20
C ILE A 136 -3.52 -4.02 -11.69
N TYR A 137 -4.67 -4.56 -12.06
CA TYR A 137 -5.17 -4.63 -13.42
C TYR A 137 -6.39 -3.74 -13.52
N ILE A 138 -6.35 -2.78 -14.44
CA ILE A 138 -7.45 -1.87 -14.70
C ILE A 138 -7.98 -2.15 -16.09
N TYR A 139 -9.27 -2.39 -16.18
CA TYR A 139 -9.95 -2.62 -17.44
C TYR A 139 -11.35 -2.05 -17.40
N GLU A 140 -11.94 -1.89 -18.56
CA GLU A 140 -13.32 -1.46 -18.69
C GLU A 140 -14.16 -2.58 -19.29
N VAL A 141 -15.43 -2.58 -18.92
CA VAL A 141 -16.42 -3.51 -19.43
C VAL A 141 -17.56 -2.72 -20.05
N GLU A 142 -17.94 -3.09 -21.27
CA GLU A 142 -19.13 -2.57 -21.93
C GLU A 142 -19.90 -3.74 -22.54
N ASN A 143 -21.14 -3.93 -22.08
CA ASN A 143 -21.98 -5.10 -22.33
C ASN A 143 -21.33 -6.41 -21.85
N ASN A 144 -20.44 -6.99 -22.66
CA ASN A 144 -19.62 -8.16 -22.33
C ASN A 144 -18.22 -8.12 -22.97
N ARG A 145 -17.79 -6.93 -23.39
CA ARG A 145 -16.46 -6.71 -23.97
C ARG A 145 -15.55 -6.11 -22.92
N ILE A 146 -14.32 -6.58 -22.90
CA ILE A 146 -13.31 -6.15 -21.94
C ILE A 146 -12.26 -5.35 -22.69
N TYR A 147 -11.96 -4.17 -22.18
CA TYR A 147 -10.92 -3.30 -22.70
C TYR A 147 -9.84 -3.17 -21.63
N PRO A 148 -8.73 -3.92 -21.73
CA PRO A 148 -7.56 -3.69 -20.89
C PRO A 148 -7.12 -2.23 -21.02
N ARG A 149 -6.90 -1.56 -19.89
CA ARG A 149 -6.45 -0.16 -19.85
C ARG A 149 -5.09 -0.02 -19.23
N GLU A 150 -4.88 -0.63 -18.07
CA GLU A 150 -3.63 -0.46 -17.35
C GLU A 150 -3.22 -1.72 -16.61
N TYR A 151 -1.90 -1.89 -16.50
CA TYR A 151 -1.28 -2.78 -15.54
C TYR A 151 -0.28 -1.99 -14.69
N ILE A 152 -0.44 -2.07 -13.38
CA ILE A 152 0.42 -1.43 -12.42
C ILE A 152 1.01 -2.50 -11.51
N LEU A 153 2.33 -2.53 -11.45
CA LEU A 153 3.06 -3.31 -10.47
C LEU A 153 3.49 -2.41 -9.33
N GLN A 154 2.95 -2.66 -8.15
CA GLN A 154 3.26 -1.89 -6.95
C GLN A 154 3.91 -2.77 -5.90
N SER A 155 4.96 -2.26 -5.28
CA SER A 155 5.62 -2.89 -4.14
C SER A 155 5.34 -2.14 -2.85
N TYR A 156 5.33 -2.90 -1.78
CA TYR A 156 5.24 -2.43 -0.42
C TYR A 156 6.31 -3.14 0.40
N MET A 157 6.75 -2.52 1.49
CA MET A 157 7.67 -3.17 2.44
C MET A 157 7.04 -4.43 3.08
N GLY A 158 5.71 -4.57 2.96
CA GLY A 158 4.90 -5.70 3.41
C GLY A 158 4.72 -5.72 4.93
N ASP A 159 3.87 -6.64 5.40
CA ASP A 159 3.48 -6.72 6.81
C ASP A 159 4.67 -7.07 7.75
N ASN A 160 5.76 -7.61 7.18
CA ASN A 160 6.95 -8.07 7.92
C ASN A 160 8.07 -7.03 8.04
N PHE A 161 7.86 -5.79 7.58
CA PHE A 161 8.88 -4.75 7.72
C PHE A 161 8.89 -4.19 9.15
N SER A 162 10.05 -4.28 9.79
CA SER A 162 10.28 -3.68 11.10
C SER A 162 11.14 -2.44 10.96
N PRO A 163 10.62 -1.23 11.26
CA PRO A 163 11.44 -0.02 11.27
C PRO A 163 12.37 0.06 12.49
N ILE A 164 12.34 -0.92 13.40
CA ILE A 164 13.13 -0.95 14.65
C ILE A 164 14.62 -0.64 14.42
N PRO A 165 15.34 -1.25 13.44
CA PRO A 165 16.76 -0.95 13.22
C PRO A 165 17.00 0.52 12.86
N PHE A 166 16.13 1.10 12.04
CA PHE A 166 16.20 2.51 11.63
C PHE A 166 15.84 3.45 12.80
N THR A 167 14.82 3.10 13.56
CA THR A 167 14.40 3.84 14.76
C THR A 167 15.52 3.86 15.79
N MET A 168 16.18 2.72 16.07
CA MET A 168 17.33 2.67 16.97
C MET A 168 18.48 3.57 16.50
N GLY A 169 18.84 3.48 15.20
CA GLY A 169 19.91 4.31 14.63
C GLY A 169 19.61 5.81 14.70
N LEU A 170 18.39 6.23 14.34
CA LEU A 170 17.99 7.63 14.37
C LEU A 170 17.89 8.16 15.81
N THR A 171 17.34 7.37 16.73
CA THR A 171 17.26 7.75 18.14
C THR A 171 18.66 7.94 18.74
N PHE A 172 19.60 7.04 18.43
CA PHE A 172 20.99 7.17 18.87
C PHE A 172 21.65 8.43 18.29
N LEU A 173 21.42 8.74 17.01
CA LEU A 173 21.90 9.96 16.38
C LEU A 173 21.36 11.22 17.09
N ILE A 174 20.07 11.26 17.42
CA ILE A 174 19.45 12.38 18.14
C ILE A 174 20.06 12.54 19.53
N VAL A 175 20.29 11.44 20.27
CA VAL A 175 20.96 11.46 21.57
C VAL A 175 22.35 12.08 21.46
N LEU A 176 23.16 11.62 20.50
CA LEU A 176 24.53 12.12 20.28
C LEU A 176 24.54 13.61 19.90
N LEU A 177 23.62 14.04 19.05
CA LEU A 177 23.50 15.44 18.64
C LEU A 177 23.04 16.32 19.81
N GLY A 178 22.07 15.86 20.59
CA GLY A 178 21.60 16.53 21.80
C GLY A 178 22.72 16.70 22.82
N GLU A 179 23.49 15.65 23.08
CA GLU A 179 24.64 15.70 23.99
C GLU A 179 25.69 16.72 23.52
N LYS A 180 26.09 16.66 22.24
CA LYS A 180 27.04 17.63 21.68
C LYS A 180 26.54 19.07 21.80
N PHE A 181 25.25 19.31 21.57
CA PHE A 181 24.67 20.65 21.63
C PHE A 181 24.61 21.18 23.08
N VAL A 182 24.19 20.34 24.03
CA VAL A 182 24.14 20.68 25.46
C VAL A 182 25.54 20.92 26.03
N VAL A 183 26.50 20.05 25.73
CA VAL A 183 27.90 20.20 26.16
C VAL A 183 28.50 21.47 25.57
N LYS A 184 28.22 21.79 24.31
CA LYS A 184 28.67 23.04 23.68
C LYS A 184 28.08 24.26 24.40
N ARG A 185 26.76 24.29 24.65
CA ARG A 185 26.08 25.38 25.38
C ARG A 185 26.61 25.56 26.81
N LEU A 186 26.88 24.48 27.53
CA LEU A 186 27.44 24.54 28.89
C LEU A 186 28.87 25.07 28.89
N LYS A 187 29.72 24.66 27.94
CA LYS A 187 31.07 25.21 27.79
C LYS A 187 31.05 26.69 27.44
N THR A 188 30.16 27.11 26.53
CA THR A 188 30.00 28.52 26.16
C THR A 188 29.48 29.36 27.33
N ALA A 189 28.51 28.89 28.10
CA ALA A 189 28.00 29.62 29.27
C ALA A 189 29.05 29.77 30.39
N ARG A 190 29.94 28.77 30.54
CA ARG A 190 31.02 28.79 31.53
C ARG A 190 32.16 29.73 31.14
N SER A 191 32.42 29.92 29.83
CA SER A 191 33.40 30.92 29.37
C SER A 191 32.91 32.35 29.53
N THR A 192 31.60 32.60 29.37
CA THR A 192 31.04 33.95 29.61
C THR A 192 30.99 34.33 31.08
N SER A 193 30.85 33.37 32.00
CA SER A 193 30.84 33.64 33.45
C SER A 193 32.24 33.84 34.06
N THR A 194 33.30 33.54 33.32
CA THR A 194 34.70 33.66 33.78
C THR A 194 35.45 34.83 33.12
N GLY A 195 34.81 35.58 32.23
CA GLY A 195 35.35 36.76 31.54
C GLY A 195 34.85 38.11 32.05
N LEU A 196 34.28 38.14 33.26
CA LEU A 196 33.87 39.36 33.98
C LEU A 196 34.67 39.45 35.28
N GLU A 197 35.98 39.65 35.15
CA GLU A 197 36.84 40.25 36.18
C GLU A 197 37.76 41.27 35.50
#